data_AF-A0A524GNR8-F1
#
_entry.id   AF-A0A524GNR8-F1
#
_cell.length_a   1.000
_cell.length_b   1.000
_cell.length_c   1.000
_cell.angle_alpha   90.00
_cell.angle_beta   90.00
_cell.angle_gamma   90.00
#
_symmetry.space_group_name_H-M   'P 1'
#
loop_
_entity.id
_entity.type
_entity.pdbx_description
1 polymer ?
#
loop_
_entity_poly.entity_id
_entity_poly.type
_entity_poly.pdbx_seq_one_letter_code
_entity_poly.pdbx_strand_id
1 'polypeptide(L)' 'IVNFNQFGASSLDLLIYTFTETTVWVEYHEVKQDVLLRIGEIIERLGAEIAFPTQTLHMHDDAAARRAEGDISAL' A
#
# COMPACT_ATOMS: atom_id res chain seq x y z
N ILE A 1 13.61 17.65 4.90
CA ILE A 1 12.53 18.03 3.95
C ILE A 1 11.52 16.89 3.90
N VAL A 2 10.22 17.21 3.88
CA VAL A 2 9.13 16.24 3.72
C VAL A 2 8.19 16.76 2.64
N ASN A 3 8.00 15.99 1.57
CA ASN A 3 7.17 16.39 0.42
C ASN A 3 6.31 15.23 -0.07
N PHE A 4 5.14 15.53 -0.64
CA PHE A 4 4.47 14.60 -1.55
C PHE A 4 5.34 14.43 -2.80
N ASN A 5 5.69 13.18 -3.09
CA ASN A 5 6.65 12.85 -4.13
C ASN A 5 5.95 12.49 -5.44
N GLN A 6 5.02 11.54 -5.39
CA GLN A 6 4.34 11.03 -6.58
C GLN A 6 3.08 10.21 -6.24
N PHE A 7 2.26 9.98 -7.25
CA PHE A 7 1.26 8.91 -7.25
C PHE A 7 1.92 7.60 -7.68
N GLY A 8 2.03 6.65 -6.76
CA GLY A 8 2.50 5.30 -7.07
C GLY A 8 1.40 4.44 -7.71
N ALA A 9 1.73 3.21 -8.11
CA ALA A 9 0.76 2.31 -8.76
C ALA A 9 -0.48 2.01 -7.92
N SER A 10 -0.35 2.02 -6.59
CA SER A 10 -1.44 1.84 -5.63
C SER A 10 -1.16 2.58 -4.31
N SER A 11 -0.42 3.69 -4.38
CA SER A 11 0.05 4.45 -3.21
C SER A 11 0.15 5.95 -3.46
N LEU A 12 0.16 6.73 -2.37
CA LEU A 12 0.58 8.12 -2.36
C LEU A 12 1.94 8.19 -1.67
N ASP A 13 3.00 8.48 -2.42
CA ASP A 13 4.36 8.38 -1.92
C ASP A 13 4.81 9.72 -1.31
N LEU A 14 5.30 9.69 -0.08
CA LEU A 14 5.93 10.83 0.59
C LEU A 14 7.45 10.63 0.66
N LEU A 15 8.22 11.64 0.22
CA LEU A 15 9.66 11.67 0.39
C LEU A 15 10.02 12.31 1.73
N ILE A 16 10.74 11.57 2.57
CA ILE A 16 11.32 12.09 3.82
C ILE A 16 12.85 12.07 3.67
N TYR A 17 13.44 13.26 3.63
CA TYR A 17 14.88 13.44 3.48
C TYR A 17 15.45 14.22 4.67
N THR A 18 16.27 13.56 5.48
CA THR A 18 16.85 14.11 6.70
C THR A 18 18.19 13.44 7.03
N PHE A 19 18.96 14.03 7.95
CA PHE A 19 20.23 13.51 8.43
C PHE A 19 20.19 13.34 9.96
N THR A 20 20.95 12.37 10.46
CA THR A 20 21.26 12.24 11.89
C THR A 20 22.53 13.01 12.20
N GLU A 21 22.66 13.50 13.44
CA GLU A 21 23.91 14.08 13.91
C GLU A 21 24.98 12.99 14.13
N THR A 22 24.57 11.80 14.60
CA THR A 22 25.45 10.65 14.77
C THR A 22 25.85 10.03 13.42
N THR A 23 27.10 9.56 13.36
CA THR A 23 27.64 8.72 12.29
C THR A 23 27.86 7.28 12.74
N VAL A 24 27.52 6.96 14.00
CA VAL A 24 27.59 5.60 14.54
C VAL A 24 26.46 4.78 13.94
N TRP A 25 26.82 3.65 13.31
CA TRP A 25 25.87 2.83 12.55
C TRP A 25 24.68 2.34 13.39
N VAL A 26 24.95 1.85 14.60
CA VAL A 26 23.93 1.32 15.51
C VAL A 26 22.94 2.41 15.90
N GLU A 27 23.44 3.56 16.37
CA GLU A 27 22.60 4.69 16.77
C GLU A 27 21.80 5.27 15.60
N TYR A 28 22.40 5.35 14.40
CA TYR A 28 21.68 5.76 13.19
C TYR A 28 20.46 4.84 12.93
N HIS A 29 20.64 3.52 13.05
CA HIS A 29 19.57 2.58 12.82
C HIS A 29 18.49 2.63 13.90
N GLU A 30 18.86 2.88 15.16
CA GLU A 30 17.91 3.12 16.26
C GLU A 30 17.05 4.36 15.99
N VAL A 31 17.68 5.49 15.65
CA VAL A 31 16.97 6.74 15.33
C VAL A 31 16.08 6.55 14.10
N LYS A 32 16.57 5.87 13.06
CA LYS A 32 15.79 5.59 11.85
C LYS A 32 14.55 4.76 12.16
N GLN A 33 14.68 3.72 12.99
CA GLN A 33 13.55 2.88 13.39
C GLN A 33 12.51 3.68 14.17
N ASP A 34 12.94 4.45 15.18
CA ASP A 34 12.07 5.30 15.99
C ASP A 34 11.28 6.30 15.13
N VAL A 35 11.95 6.97 14.19
CA VAL A 35 11.30 7.90 13.26
C VAL A 35 10.25 7.19 12.39
N LEU A 36 10.58 6.02 11.80
CA LEU A 36 9.65 5.28 10.94
C LEU A 36 8.43 4.77 11.71
N LEU A 37 8.60 4.28 12.94
CA LEU A 37 7.49 3.82 13.78
C LEU A 37 6.56 4.98 14.18
N ARG A 38 7.12 6.13 14.56
CA ARG A 38 6.33 7.35 14.85
C ARG A 38 5.55 7.85 13.64
N ILE A 39 6.11 7.73 12.43
CA ILE A 39 5.38 8.03 11.20
C ILE A 39 4.17 7.10 11.04
N GLY A 40 4.34 5.80 11.29
CA GLY A 40 3.24 4.83 11.32
C GLY A 40 2.13 5.24 12.29
N GLU A 41 2.48 5.58 13.53
CA GLU A 41 1.52 6.05 14.54
C GLU A 41 0.80 7.34 14.12
N ILE A 42 1.48 8.26 13.43
CA ILE A 42 0.87 9.48 12.88
C ILE A 42 -0.17 9.13 11.80
N ILE A 43 0.18 8.21 10.88
CA ILE A 43 -0.70 7.75 9.81
C ILE A 43 -1.99 7.16 10.39
N GLU A 44 -1.86 6.22 11.33
CA GLU A 44 -2.99 5.57 11.99
C GLU A 44 -3.88 6.57 12.74
N ARG A 45 -3.28 7.50 13.49
CA ARG A 45 -4.02 8.52 14.26
C ARG A 45 -4.84 9.45 13.38
N LEU A 46 -4.42 9.67 12.14
CA LEU A 46 -5.15 10.49 11.16
C LEU A 46 -6.19 9.67 10.35
N GLY A 47 -6.38 8.38 10.66
CA GLY A 47 -7.31 7.50 9.96
C GLY A 47 -6.84 7.10 8.56
N ALA A 48 -5.55 7.26 8.27
CA ALA A 48 -4.93 6.77 7.06
C ALA A 48 -4.27 5.40 7.32
N GLU A 49 -3.86 4.73 6.25
CA GLU A 49 -3.23 3.41 6.31
C GLU A 49 -1.99 3.36 5.42
N ILE A 50 -1.04 2.48 5.77
CA ILE A 50 0.09 2.18 4.90
C ILE A 50 -0.44 1.41 3.69
N ALA A 51 -0.17 1.94 2.49
CA ALA A 51 -0.64 1.34 1.25
C ALA A 51 0.06 0.01 0.96
N PHE A 52 -0.73 -1.01 0.64
CA PHE A 52 -0.27 -2.27 0.08
C PHE A 52 -0.59 -2.32 -1.43
N PRO A 53 0.18 -3.10 -2.22
CA PRO A 53 -0.15 -3.33 -3.62
C PRO A 53 -1.60 -3.78 -3.79
N THR A 54 -2.39 -2.99 -4.51
CA THR A 54 -3.82 -3.25 -4.71
C THR A 54 -4.13 -3.42 -6.19
N GLN A 55 -5.09 -4.30 -6.49
CA GLN A 55 -5.58 -4.55 -7.84
C GLN A 55 -7.10 -4.63 -7.86
N THR A 56 -7.69 -4.11 -8.93
CA THR A 56 -9.12 -4.28 -9.20
C THR A 56 -9.30 -5.52 -10.07
N LEU A 57 -10.00 -6.53 -9.57
CA LEU A 57 -10.28 -7.77 -10.30
C LEU A 57 -11.65 -7.71 -10.97
N HIS A 58 -11.66 -7.78 -12.30
CA HIS A 58 -12.90 -7.88 -13.08
C HIS A 58 -13.31 -9.35 -13.26
N MET A 59 -14.21 -9.82 -12.39
CA MET A 59 -14.70 -11.20 -12.46
C MET A 59 -15.76 -11.33 -13.56
N HIS A 60 -15.54 -12.25 -14.50
CA HIS A 60 -16.55 -12.67 -15.46
C HIS A 60 -17.32 -13.84 -14.87
N ASP A 61 -18.65 -13.79 -14.93
CA ASP A 61 -19.50 -14.86 -14.39
C ASP A 61 -19.61 -16.01 -15.41
N ASP A 62 -18.63 -16.92 -15.37
CA ASP A 62 -18.67 -18.16 -16.16
C ASP A 62 -19.82 -19.09 -15.72
N ALA A 63 -20.39 -18.91 -14.52
CA ALA A 63 -21.53 -19.71 -14.06
C ALA A 63 -22.82 -19.30 -14.77
N ALA A 64 -22.97 -18.03 -15.15
CA ALA A 64 -24.05 -17.57 -16.03
C ALA A 64 -23.94 -18.16 -17.45
N ALA A 65 -22.72 -18.24 -17.99
CA ALA A 65 -22.47 -18.83 -19.32
C ALA A 65 -22.75 -20.35 -19.36
N ARG A 66 -22.32 -21.11 -18.33
CA ARG A 66 -22.57 -22.56 -18.25
C ARG A 66 -24.03 -22.92 -17.98
N ARG A 67 -24.80 -22.08 -17.28
CA ARG A 67 -26.25 -22.29 -17.12
C ARG A 67 -27.00 -22.15 -18.45
N ALA A 68 -26.59 -21.23 -19.31
CA ALA A 68 -27.20 -21.05 -20.64
C ALA A 68 -26.92 -22.23 -21.59
N GLU A 69 -25.73 -22.83 -21.52
CA GLU A 69 -25.39 -24.02 -22.32
C GLU A 69 -26.14 -25.28 -21.86
N GLY A 70 -26.38 -25.43 -20.55
CA GLY A 70 -27.14 -26.54 -19.98
C GLY A 70 -28.62 -26.54 -20.38
N ASP A 71 -29.24 -25.37 -20.54
CA ASP A 71 -30.65 -25.23 -20.96
C ASP A 71 -30.86 -25.56 -22.44
N ILE A 72 -29.86 -25.34 -23.32
CA ILE A 72 -29.97 -25.65 -24.76
C ILE A 72 -29.79 -27.15 -25.03
N SER A 73 -29.01 -27.86 -24.21
CA SER A 73 -28.81 -29.32 -24.36
C SER A 73 -30.02 -30.16 -23.89
N ALA A 74 -30.99 -29.54 -23.21
CA ALA A 74 -32.20 -30.19 -22.71
C ALA A 74 -33.41 -30.05 -23.66
N LEU A 75 -33.24 -29.39 -24.81
CA LEU A 75 -34.19 -29.28 -25.92
C LEU A 75 -33.74 -30.14 -27.11
#